data_AF-A0A7V8WW20-F1
#
_entry.id   AF-A0A7V8WW20-F1
#
_cell.length_a   1.000
_cell.length_b   1.000
_cell.length_c   1.000
_cell.angle_alpha   90.00
_cell.angle_beta   90.00
_cell.angle_gamma   90.00
#
_symmetry.space_group_name_H-M   'P 1'
#
loop_
_entity.id
_entity.type
_entity.pdbx_description
1 polymer ?
#
loop_
_entity_poly.entity_id
_entity_poly.type
_entity_poly.pdbx_seq_one_letter_code
_entity_poly.pdbx_strand_id
1 'polypeptide(L)' 'MTGDVEILGKGMMMGLGMIGPAIGIGLVGNAFINAVGRNPEAAKFLGQALVIIGIIELLALLVFASLFII' A
#
# COMPACT_ATOMS: atom_id res chain seq x y z
N MET A 1 28.79 -18.26 0.39
CA MET A 1 28.80 -17.10 -0.53
C MET A 1 27.43 -16.81 -1.16
N THR A 2 26.35 -17.50 -0.79
CA THR A 2 24.99 -17.26 -1.32
C THR A 2 24.15 -16.26 -0.52
N GLY A 3 24.54 -15.91 0.71
CA GLY A 3 23.76 -15.03 1.59
C GLY A 3 23.63 -13.58 1.10
N ASP A 4 24.66 -13.03 0.44
CA ASP A 4 24.67 -11.62 0.04
C ASP A 4 23.69 -11.32 -1.11
N VAL A 5 23.59 -12.23 -2.08
CA VAL A 5 22.66 -12.09 -3.21
C VAL A 5 21.21 -12.29 -2.75
N GLU A 6 20.97 -13.19 -1.80
CA GLU A 6 19.65 -13.41 -1.21
C GLU A 6 19.15 -12.18 -0.45
N ILE A 7 20.00 -11.58 0.39
CA ILE A 7 19.68 -10.35 1.14
C ILE A 7 19.37 -9.20 0.19
N LEU A 8 20.18 -9.03 -0.87
CA LEU A 8 19.93 -8.00 -1.88
C LEU A 8 18.61 -8.23 -2.61
N GLY A 9 18.32 -9.47 -3.00
CA GLY A 9 17.05 -9.84 -3.65
C GLY A 9 15.84 -9.53 -2.79
N LYS A 10 15.88 -9.88 -1.49
CA LYS A 10 14.82 -9.58 -0.52
C LYS A 10 14.63 -8.07 -0.31
N GLY A 11 15.73 -7.31 -0.22
CA GLY A 11 15.68 -5.86 -0.12
C GLY A 11 15.05 -5.20 -1.35
N MET A 12 15.42 -5.65 -2.56
CA MET A 12 14.85 -5.15 -3.81
C MET A 12 13.37 -5.49 -3.94
N MET A 13 12.97 -6.72 -3.61
CA MET A 13 11.58 -7.15 -3.65
C MET A 13 10.69 -6.33 -2.70
N MET A 14 11.17 -6.05 -1.48
CA MET A 14 10.47 -5.16 -0.55
C MET A 14 10.36 -3.73 -1.10
N GLY A 15 11.47 -3.15 -1.56
CA GLY A 15 11.48 -1.78 -2.06
C GLY A 15 10.56 -1.59 -3.26
N LEU A 16 10.67 -2.46 -4.27
CA LEU A 16 9.90 -2.37 -5.51
C LEU A 16 8.44 -2.81 -5.32
N GLY A 17 8.20 -3.86 -4.55
CA GLY A 17 6.86 -4.40 -4.31
C GLY A 17 5.96 -3.42 -3.53
N MET A 18 6.54 -2.58 -2.67
CA MET A 18 5.79 -1.60 -1.88
C MET A 18 5.39 -0.33 -2.66
N ILE A 19 5.95 -0.09 -3.86
CA ILE A 19 5.66 1.12 -4.64
C ILE A 19 4.18 1.20 -5.02
N GLY A 20 3.61 0.09 -5.51
CA GLY A 20 2.20 0.01 -5.91
C GLY A 20 1.24 0.36 -4.76
N PRO A 21 1.34 -0.33 -3.61
CA PRO A 21 0.53 -0.02 -2.44
C PRO A 21 0.68 1.42 -1.95
N ALA A 22 1.91 1.93 -1.84
CA ALA A 22 2.16 3.29 -1.38
C ALA A 22 1.48 4.35 -2.28
N ILE A 23 1.59 4.18 -3.61
CA ILE A 23 0.92 5.06 -4.57
C ILE A 23 -0.60 4.92 -4.45
N GLY A 24 -1.11 3.69 -4.40
CA GLY A 24 -2.55 3.42 -4.30
C GLY A 24 -3.18 4.08 -3.08
N ILE A 25 -2.57 3.92 -1.90
CA ILE A 25 -3.03 4.53 -0.66
C ILE A 25 -2.98 6.06 -0.76
N GLY A 26 -1.88 6.61 -1.28
CA GLY A 26 -1.74 8.06 -1.48
C GLY A 26 -2.82 8.64 -2.39
N LEU A 27 -3.15 7.95 -3.48
CA LEU A 27 -4.20 8.38 -4.42
C LEU A 27 -5.59 8.33 -3.78
N VAL A 28 -5.93 7.25 -3.07
CA VAL A 28 -7.24 7.13 -2.39
C VAL A 28 -7.38 8.18 -1.29
N GLY A 29 -6.34 8.37 -0.47
CA GLY A 29 -6.33 9.39 0.58
C GLY A 29 -6.46 10.81 0.00
N ASN A 30 -5.72 11.12 -1.05
CA ASN A 30 -5.80 12.42 -1.74
C ASN A 30 -7.19 12.67 -2.32
N ALA A 31 -7.77 11.68 -3.01
CA ALA A 31 -9.11 11.78 -3.58
C ALA A 31 -10.17 11.99 -2.49
N PHE A 32 -10.08 11.27 -1.38
CA PHE A 32 -10.99 11.43 -0.24
C PHE A 32 -10.90 12.83 0.38
N ILE A 33 -9.70 13.30 0.70
CA ILE A 33 -9.50 14.64 1.30
C ILE A 33 -9.99 15.74 0.37
N ASN A 34 -9.71 15.65 -0.94
CA ASN A 34 -10.19 16.61 -1.92
C ASN A 34 -11.73 16.60 -2.04
N ALA A 35 -12.36 15.43 -1.98
CA ALA A 35 -13.81 15.33 -1.98
C ALA A 35 -14.44 15.98 -0.75
N VAL A 36 -13.88 15.71 0.45
CA VAL A 36 -14.35 16.31 1.72
C VAL A 36 -14.14 17.81 1.76
N GLY A 37 -12.99 18.31 1.28
CA GLY A 37 -12.71 19.75 1.22
C GLY A 37 -13.68 20.52 0.32
N ARG A 38 -14.21 19.87 -0.74
CA ARG A 38 -15.22 20.46 -1.63
C ARG A 38 -16.64 20.28 -1.12
N ASN A 39 -16.92 19.18 -0.45
CA ASN A 39 -18.21 18.88 0.16
C ASN A 39 -18.03 18.14 1.50
N PRO A 40 -18.25 18.82 2.65
CA PRO A 40 -18.11 18.21 3.96
C PRO A 40 -19.00 16.97 4.18
N GLU A 41 -20.14 16.86 3.50
CA GLU A 41 -21.01 15.67 3.61
C GLU A 41 -20.36 14.40 3.03
N ALA A 42 -19.33 14.53 2.19
CA ALA A 42 -18.57 13.40 1.67
C ALA A 42 -17.77 12.66 2.75
N ALA A 43 -17.57 13.27 3.93
CA ALA A 43 -16.87 12.65 5.05
C ALA A 43 -17.53 11.32 5.50
N LYS A 44 -18.84 11.15 5.25
CA LYS A 44 -19.56 9.90 5.53
C LYS A 44 -18.99 8.67 4.80
N PHE A 45 -18.23 8.88 3.72
CA PHE A 45 -17.61 7.80 2.95
C PHE A 45 -16.22 7.39 3.45
N LEU A 46 -15.76 7.90 4.61
CA LEU A 46 -14.47 7.53 5.20
C LEU A 46 -14.33 6.00 5.35
N GLY A 47 -15.37 5.32 5.83
CA GLY A 47 -15.33 3.86 5.98
C GLY A 47 -15.07 3.14 4.64
N GLN A 48 -15.64 3.64 3.55
CA GLN A 48 -15.47 3.06 2.22
C GLN A 48 -14.06 3.34 1.67
N ALA A 49 -13.52 4.54 1.91
CA ALA A 49 -12.12 4.85 1.60
C ALA A 49 -11.14 3.95 2.39
N LEU A 50 -11.40 3.71 3.67
CA LEU A 50 -10.59 2.81 4.51
C LEU A 50 -10.67 1.34 4.06
N VAL A 51 -11.83 0.87 3.58
CA VAL A 51 -11.94 -0.48 2.99
C VAL A 51 -11.07 -0.61 1.74
N ILE A 52 -11.07 0.40 0.85
CA ILE A 52 -10.23 0.40 -0.34
C ILE A 52 -8.74 0.42 0.05
N ILE A 53 -8.36 1.28 1.02
CA ILE A 53 -7.01 1.30 1.58
C ILE A 53 -6.64 -0.08 2.13
N GLY A 54 -7.53 -0.74 2.87
CA GLY A 54 -7.30 -2.09 3.39
C GLY A 54 -7.09 -3.15 2.30
N ILE A 55 -7.81 -3.06 1.19
CA ILE A 55 -7.60 -3.93 0.02
C ILE A 55 -6.23 -3.67 -0.62
N ILE A 56 -5.82 -2.41 -0.73
CA ILE A 56 -4.50 -2.06 -1.24
C ILE A 56 -3.42 -2.58 -0.29
N GLU A 57 -3.67 -2.52 1.01
CA GLU A 57 -2.71 -2.96 2.02
C GLU A 57 -2.55 -4.48 2.10
N LEU A 58 -3.55 -5.24 1.65
CA LEU A 58 -3.38 -6.66 1.41
C LEU A 58 -2.25 -6.94 0.41
N LEU A 59 -2.06 -6.09 -0.61
CA LEU A 59 -0.97 -6.24 -1.57
C LEU A 59 0.39 -5.94 -0.93
N ALA A 60 0.48 -4.91 -0.09
CA ALA A 60 1.69 -4.63 0.70
C ALA A 60 2.01 -5.81 1.64
N LEU A 61 1.00 -6.36 2.30
CA LEU A 61 1.16 -7.52 3.16
C LEU A 61 1.58 -8.78 2.40
N LEU A 62 1.16 -8.96 1.15
CA LEU A 62 1.64 -10.06 0.31
C LEU A 62 3.14 -9.90 -0.03
N VAL A 63 3.58 -8.67 -0.33
CA VAL A 63 5.02 -8.38 -0.55
C VAL A 63 5.80 -8.67 0.74
N PHE A 64 5.34 -8.18 1.88
CA PHE A 64 5.96 -8.46 3.18
C PHE A 64 5.98 -9.96 3.50
N ALA A 65 4.85 -10.66 3.34
CA ALA A 65 4.74 -12.09 3.62
C ALA A 65 5.67 -12.93 2.73
N SER A 66 5.92 -12.49 1.50
CA SER A 66 6.82 -13.21 0.59
C SER A 66 8.27 -13.27 1.09
N LEU A 67 8.71 -12.39 2.00
CA LEU A 67 10.01 -12.47 2.68
C LEU A 67 10.22 -13.77 3.46
N PHE A 68 9.14 -14.41 3.90
CA PHE A 68 9.18 -15.66 4.65
C PHE A 68 9.03 -16.90 3.77
N ILE A 69 8.72 -16.71 2.49
CA ILE A 69 8.49 -17.78 1.52
C ILE A 69 9.71 -18.00 0.65
N ILE A 70 10.36 -16.91 0.23
CA ILE A 70 11.55 -16.94 -0.65
C ILE A 70 12.84 -16.57 0.07
#